data_AF-U1Q4J2-F1
#
_entry.id   AF-U1Q4J2-F1
#
_cell.length_a   1.000
_cell.length_b   1.000
_cell.length_c   1.000
_cell.angle_alpha   90.00
_cell.angle_beta   90.00
_cell.angle_gamma   90.00
#
_symmetry.space_group_name_H-M   'P 1'
#
loop_
_entity.id
_entity.type
_entity.pdbx_description
1 polymer ?
#
loop_
_entity_poly.entity_id
_entity_poly.type
_entity_poly.pdbx_seq_one_letter_code
_entity_poly.pdbx_strand_id
1 'polypeptide(L)'
;MVVEASTGARLALRRDLVVGRAPQYLSYNEGTELLTVPSPGRLVSRSHVLLQVVGWQVSAIDMDSHNGTVLRRLGYEDVQLVPDAQVPLRYGDELDLGDGVVLRFLPPGASTDDDAAASAHSAGESLNVTGSLTY
;
A
#
# COMPACT_ATOMS: atom_id res chain seq x y z
N MET A 1 -11.42 3.74 0.53
CA MET A 1 -10.44 2.64 0.50
C MET A 1 -9.38 2.90 1.56
N VAL A 2 -8.32 2.10 1.67
CA VAL A 2 -7.22 2.37 2.60
C VAL A 2 -5.89 2.42 1.86
N VAL A 3 -5.06 3.38 2.23
CA VAL A 3 -3.66 3.45 1.82
C VAL A 3 -2.80 3.17 3.05
N GLU A 4 -1.87 2.25 2.92
CA GLU A 4 -0.89 1.92 3.95
C GLU A 4 0.50 2.20 3.44
N ALA A 5 1.27 2.99 4.18
CA ALA A 5 2.67 3.22 3.88
C ALA A 5 3.53 2.21 4.65
N SER A 6 4.67 1.81 4.08
CA SER A 6 5.69 0.98 4.75
C SER A 6 6.23 1.59 6.04
N THR A 7 5.97 2.88 6.28
CA THR A 7 6.26 3.60 7.52
C THR A 7 5.30 3.25 8.67
N GLY A 8 4.27 2.44 8.41
CA GLY A 8 3.19 2.11 9.34
C GLY A 8 2.02 3.10 9.32
N ALA A 9 2.11 4.19 8.55
CA ALA A 9 1.01 5.14 8.41
C ALA A 9 -0.14 4.51 7.61
N ARG A 10 -1.37 4.65 8.12
CA ARG A 10 -2.57 4.08 7.49
C ARG A 10 -3.66 5.14 7.42
N LEU A 11 -4.16 5.40 6.21
CA LEU A 11 -5.11 6.47 5.96
C LEU A 11 -6.32 5.96 5.17
N ALA A 12 -7.51 6.30 5.65
CA ALA A 12 -8.74 6.04 4.93
C ALA A 12 -8.89 7.05 3.79
N LEU A 13 -8.66 6.60 2.56
CA LEU A 13 -8.72 7.44 1.38
C LEU A 13 -10.18 7.82 1.07
N ARG A 14 -10.55 9.05 1.43
CA ARG A 14 -11.87 9.67 1.21
C ARG A 14 -11.82 10.86 0.27
N ARG A 15 -10.66 11.48 0.17
CA ARG A 15 -10.35 12.62 -0.69
C ARG A 15 -9.02 12.34 -1.36
N ASP A 16 -8.63 13.22 -2.28
CA ASP A 16 -7.31 13.18 -2.88
C ASP A 16 -6.22 13.19 -1.80
N LEU A 17 -5.13 12.48 -2.04
CA LEU A 17 -4.01 12.38 -1.10
C LEU A 17 -2.70 12.72 -1.82
N VAL A 18 -1.96 13.71 -1.33
CA VAL A 18 -0.60 13.97 -1.78
C VAL A 18 0.37 13.33 -0.80
N VAL A 19 1.28 12.50 -1.32
CA VAL A 19 2.33 11.84 -0.53
C VAL A 19 3.69 12.40 -0.91
N GLY A 20 4.53 12.65 0.09
CA GLY A 20 5.93 13.00 -0.12
C GLY A 20 6.64 13.35 1.18
N ARG A 21 7.89 13.81 1.09
CA ARG A 21 8.69 14.11 2.30
C ARG A 21 8.34 15.44 2.96
N ALA A 22 7.69 16.34 2.23
CA ALA A 22 7.25 17.65 2.71
C ALA A 22 6.09 18.13 1.81
N PRO A 23 4.96 17.40 1.81
CA PRO A 23 3.88 17.62 0.86
C PRO A 23 3.19 18.95 1.12
N GLN A 24 2.68 19.56 0.06
CA GLN A 24 1.94 20.83 0.12
C GLN A 24 0.56 20.66 -0.50
N TYR A 25 -0.41 21.44 -0.01
CA TYR A 25 -1.73 21.50 -0.62
C TYR A 25 -1.63 21.96 -2.07
N LEU A 26 -2.40 21.30 -2.93
CA LEU A 26 -2.55 21.74 -4.31
C LEU A 26 -3.53 22.91 -4.31
N SER A 27 -3.16 24.02 -4.95
CA SER A 27 -3.92 25.28 -4.91
C SER A 27 -5.37 25.17 -5.39
N TYR A 28 -5.75 24.06 -6.03
CA TYR A 28 -7.08 23.81 -6.59
C TYR A 28 -7.96 22.86 -5.75
N ASN A 29 -7.46 22.37 -4.60
CA ASN A 29 -8.20 21.41 -3.77
C ASN A 29 -7.91 21.60 -2.27
N GLU A 30 -8.74 22.41 -1.60
CA GLU A 30 -8.70 22.60 -0.13
C GLU A 30 -9.09 21.33 0.66
N GLY A 31 -9.57 20.30 -0.02
CA GLY A 31 -9.92 19.00 0.56
C GLY A 31 -8.81 17.96 0.51
N THR A 32 -7.68 18.20 -0.17
CA THR A 32 -6.60 17.23 -0.31
C THR A 32 -5.99 16.89 1.04
N GLU A 33 -5.89 15.60 1.35
CA GLU A 33 -5.14 15.10 2.50
C GLU A 33 -3.65 15.04 2.16
N LEU A 34 -2.80 15.19 3.18
CA LEU A 34 -1.35 15.16 3.02
C LEU A 34 -0.77 14.03 3.87
N LEU A 35 0.07 13.18 3.27
CA LEU A 35 0.82 12.15 3.98
C LEU A 35 2.31 12.44 3.86
N THR A 36 2.92 12.75 5.00
CA THR A 36 4.37 12.94 5.09
C THR A 36 5.07 11.61 5.34
N VAL A 37 6.10 11.32 4.55
CA VAL A 37 6.92 10.11 4.68
C VAL A 37 8.39 10.46 4.98
N PRO A 38 9.11 9.65 5.79
CA PRO A 38 10.53 9.84 6.02
C PRO A 38 11.31 9.52 4.74
N SER A 39 12.27 10.37 4.41
CA SER A 39 13.14 10.21 3.23
C SER A 39 14.56 10.68 3.57
N PRO A 40 15.32 9.90 4.35
CA PRO A 40 16.67 10.28 4.76
C PRO A 40 17.63 10.33 3.57
N GLY A 41 17.46 9.46 2.58
CA GLY A 41 18.21 9.47 1.32
C GLY A 41 17.74 10.53 0.32
N ARG A 42 16.66 11.25 0.65
CA ARG A 42 16.05 12.30 -0.19
C ARG A 42 15.56 11.80 -1.56
N LEU A 43 15.32 10.50 -1.70
CA LEU A 43 14.80 9.88 -2.92
C LEU A 43 13.32 10.22 -3.13
N VAL A 44 12.57 10.45 -2.04
CA VAL A 44 11.19 10.92 -2.12
C VAL A 44 11.17 12.45 -2.30
N SER A 45 10.55 12.93 -3.37
CA SER A 45 10.21 14.34 -3.60
C SER A 45 9.35 14.94 -2.49
N ARG A 46 9.32 16.28 -2.40
CA ARG A 46 8.50 17.02 -1.41
C ARG A 46 7.02 16.67 -1.54
N SER A 47 6.48 16.83 -2.75
CA SER A 47 5.25 16.19 -3.23
C SER A 47 5.70 15.21 -4.32
N HIS A 48 5.40 13.94 -4.17
CA HIS A 48 5.94 12.87 -5.02
C HIS A 48 4.84 12.25 -5.87
N VAL A 49 3.75 11.81 -5.23
CA VAL A 49 2.63 11.18 -5.91
C VAL A 49 1.32 11.76 -5.38
N LEU A 50 0.37 11.95 -6.28
CA LEU A 50 -1.02 12.27 -5.98
C LEU A 50 -1.86 11.01 -6.19
N LEU A 51 -2.61 10.62 -5.17
CA LEU A 51 -3.71 9.67 -5.29
C LEU A 51 -4.99 10.47 -5.48
N GLN A 52 -5.51 10.47 -6.70
CA GLN A 52 -6.74 11.15 -7.06
C GLN A 52 -7.93 10.21 -6.88
N VAL A 53 -8.98 10.68 -6.19
CA VAL A 53 -10.21 9.92 -5.93
C VAL A 53 -11.33 10.47 -6.79
N VAL A 54 -11.82 9.67 -7.72
CA VAL A 54 -12.96 10.02 -8.59
C VAL A 54 -14.06 8.98 -8.41
N GLY A 55 -15.09 9.35 -7.63
CA GLY A 55 -16.16 8.45 -7.23
C GLY A 55 -15.63 7.27 -6.43
N TRP A 56 -15.54 6.09 -7.06
CA TRP A 56 -15.04 4.85 -6.46
C TRP A 56 -13.68 4.41 -7.01
N GLN A 57 -13.10 5.17 -7.93
CA GLN A 57 -11.83 4.87 -8.55
C GLN A 57 -10.73 5.71 -7.92
N VAL A 58 -9.54 5.12 -7.85
CA VAL A 58 -8.34 5.79 -7.38
C VAL A 58 -7.28 5.66 -8.45
N SER A 59 -6.64 6.77 -8.78
CA SER A 59 -5.54 6.82 -9.72
C SER A 59 -4.31 7.40 -9.06
N ALA A 60 -3.15 6.84 -9.36
CA ALA A 60 -1.86 7.44 -9.01
C ALA A 60 -1.39 8.35 -10.14
N ILE A 61 -0.85 9.50 -9.76
CA ILE A 61 -0.24 10.48 -10.66
C ILE A 61 1.13 10.83 -10.06
N ASP A 62 2.20 10.47 -10.76
CA ASP A 62 3.54 10.92 -10.40
C ASP A 62 3.64 12.43 -10.66
N MET A 63 4.02 13.20 -9.64
CA MET A 63 4.03 14.67 -9.68
C MET A 63 5.38 15.22 -10.18
N ASP A 64 5.90 14.63 -11.26
CA ASP A 64 7.26 14.90 -11.78
C ASP A 64 8.33 14.68 -10.70
N SER A 65 8.27 13.50 -10.08
CA SER A 65 9.18 13.17 -8.99
C SER A 65 10.60 12.89 -9.52
N HIS A 66 11.63 13.23 -8.72
CA HIS A 66 13.01 13.19 -9.20
C HIS A 66 13.53 11.76 -9.44
N ASN A 67 13.04 10.81 -8.64
CA ASN A 67 13.42 9.40 -8.73
C ASN A 67 12.36 8.57 -9.48
N GLY A 68 11.19 9.16 -9.73
CA GLY A 68 10.02 8.50 -10.29
C GLY A 68 9.32 7.56 -9.30
N THR A 69 8.12 7.14 -9.68
CA THR A 69 7.29 6.17 -8.96
C THR A 69 7.22 4.85 -9.73
N VAL A 70 7.39 3.71 -9.05
CA VAL A 70 7.21 2.37 -9.63
C VAL A 70 5.92 1.75 -9.13
N LEU A 71 5.05 1.32 -10.03
CA LEU A 71 3.87 0.51 -9.73
C LEU A 71 4.22 -0.98 -9.80
N ARG A 72 4.02 -1.69 -8.69
CA ARG A 72 4.09 -3.15 -8.62
C ARG A 72 2.68 -3.71 -8.54
N ARG A 73 2.37 -4.64 -9.43
CA ARG A 73 1.07 -5.30 -9.48
C ARG A 73 1.27 -6.81 -9.51
N LEU A 74 0.62 -7.51 -8.60
CA LEU A 74 0.76 -8.96 -8.48
C LEU A 74 0.49 -9.68 -9.81
N GLY A 75 1.47 -10.46 -10.26
CA GLY A 75 1.40 -11.22 -11.53
C GLY A 75 1.72 -10.41 -12.79
N TYR A 76 2.15 -9.15 -12.66
CA TYR A 76 2.61 -8.30 -13.76
C TYR A 76 4.03 -7.82 -13.50
N GLU A 77 4.72 -7.39 -14.56
CA GLU A 77 6.01 -6.70 -14.41
C GLU A 77 5.83 -5.33 -13.76
N ASP A 78 6.87 -4.89 -13.04
CA ASP A 78 6.93 -3.56 -12.43
C ASP A 78 6.91 -2.48 -13.52
N VAL A 79 6.07 -1.46 -13.33
CA VAL A 79 5.87 -0.38 -14.30
C VAL A 79 6.29 0.96 -13.71
N GLN A 80 7.23 1.63 -14.34
CA GLN A 80 7.54 3.03 -14.03
C GLN A 80 6.36 3.91 -14.46
N LEU A 81 5.82 4.70 -13.55
CA LEU A 81 4.79 5.69 -13.89
C LEU A 81 5.40 6.78 -14.77
N VAL A 82 4.66 7.16 -15.81
CA VAL A 82 4.98 8.35 -16.60
C VAL A 82 4.53 9.58 -15.79
N PRO A 83 5.38 10.62 -15.64
CA PRO A 83 5.01 11.85 -14.95
C PRO A 83 3.70 12.45 -15.49
N ASP A 84 2.87 12.98 -14.58
CA ASP A 84 1.56 13.58 -14.83
C ASP A 84 0.50 12.65 -15.47
N ALA A 85 0.84 11.41 -15.78
CA ALA A 85 -0.11 10.43 -16.31
C ALA A 85 -0.96 9.84 -15.19
N GLN A 86 -2.28 9.78 -15.41
CA GLN A 86 -3.20 9.11 -14.51
C GLN A 86 -3.16 7.61 -14.72
N VAL A 87 -2.72 6.87 -13.70
CA VAL A 87 -2.67 5.41 -13.73
C VAL A 87 -3.66 4.83 -12.71
N PRO A 88 -4.71 4.10 -13.16
CA PRO A 88 -5.71 3.55 -12.26
C PRO A 88 -5.14 2.42 -11.40
N LEU A 89 -5.41 2.51 -10.09
CA LEU A 89 -5.00 1.53 -9.10
C LEU A 89 -6.03 0.41 -8.92
N ARG A 90 -5.52 -0.77 -8.60
CA ARG A 90 -6.27 -1.97 -8.21
C ARG A 90 -5.90 -2.33 -6.78
N TYR A 91 -6.81 -2.99 -6.09
CA TYR A 91 -6.51 -3.50 -4.76
C TYR A 91 -5.34 -4.49 -4.81
N GLY A 92 -4.41 -4.31 -3.87
CA GLY A 92 -3.14 -5.05 -3.82
C GLY A 92 -2.00 -4.39 -4.61
N ASP A 93 -2.25 -3.30 -5.34
CA ASP A 93 -1.19 -2.54 -5.97
C ASP A 93 -0.28 -1.89 -4.93
N GLU A 94 1.02 -1.85 -5.25
CA GLU A 94 2.04 -1.17 -4.47
C GLU A 94 2.72 -0.09 -5.31
N LEU A 95 2.93 1.08 -4.72
CA LEU A 95 3.67 2.18 -5.31
C LEU A 95 4.96 2.37 -4.53
N ASP A 96 6.10 2.16 -5.18
CA ASP A 96 7.42 2.43 -4.62
C ASP A 96 7.86 3.85 -5.01
N LEU A 97 8.14 4.67 -3.99
CA LEU A 97 8.55 6.07 -4.12
C LEU A 97 10.07 6.24 -3.88
N GLY A 98 10.79 5.15 -3.56
CA GLY A 98 12.17 5.18 -3.11
C GLY A 98 12.33 5.33 -1.59
N ASP A 99 13.58 5.23 -1.09
CA ASP A 99 13.91 5.24 0.35
C ASP A 99 13.20 4.12 1.17
N GLY A 100 12.77 3.04 0.52
CA GLY A 100 11.98 1.99 1.15
C GLY A 100 10.53 2.41 1.46
N VAL A 101 10.09 3.57 0.95
CA VAL A 101 8.72 4.03 1.06
C VAL A 101 7.87 3.36 -0.01
N VAL A 102 6.97 2.49 0.44
CA VAL A 102 6.00 1.79 -0.41
C VAL A 102 4.60 2.12 0.08
N LEU A 103 3.69 2.46 -0.84
CA LEU A 103 2.28 2.67 -0.57
C LEU A 103 1.48 1.50 -1.10
N ARG A 104 0.69 0.85 -0.25
CA ARG A 104 -0.16 -0.27 -0.62
C ARG A 104 -1.62 0.15 -0.66
N PHE A 105 -2.30 -0.15 -1.76
CA PHE A 105 -3.71 0.18 -1.95
C PHE A 105 -4.61 -1.00 -1.55
N LEU A 106 -5.41 -0.83 -0.50
CA LEU A 106 -6.16 -1.90 0.15
C LEU A 106 -7.68 -1.67 0.09
N PRO A 107 -8.47 -2.75 0.06
CA PRO A 107 -9.91 -2.65 0.18
C PRO A 107 -10.30 -2.07 1.55
N PRO A 108 -11.47 -1.40 1.65
CA PRO A 108 -12.00 -0.98 2.93
C PRO A 108 -12.24 -2.20 3.83
N GLY A 109 -11.84 -2.12 5.10
CA GLY A 109 -12.03 -3.21 6.07
C GLY A 109 -10.95 -4.29 6.06
N ALA A 110 -9.85 -4.12 5.32
CA ALA A 110 -8.66 -4.92 5.56
C ALA A 110 -8.18 -4.69 7.01
N SER A 111 -8.48 -5.60 7.93
CA SER A 111 -7.87 -5.68 9.27
C SER A 111 -6.35 -5.69 9.13
N THR A 112 -5.64 -5.03 10.05
CA THR A 112 -4.16 -5.08 10.11
C THR A 112 -3.68 -6.43 10.71
N ASP A 113 -4.57 -7.42 10.82
CA ASP A 113 -4.49 -8.52 11.79
C ASP A 113 -4.87 -9.90 11.20
N ASP A 114 -4.60 -10.18 9.92
CA ASP A 114 -4.94 -11.49 9.30
C ASP A 114 -3.73 -12.39 8.92
N ASP A 115 -2.49 -12.06 9.31
CA ASP A 115 -1.29 -12.89 9.05
C ASP A 115 -0.42 -13.19 10.29
N ALA A 116 -0.96 -13.12 11.51
CA ALA A 116 -0.19 -13.47 12.73
C ALA A 116 -0.64 -14.75 13.47
N ALA A 117 -1.79 -15.37 13.15
CA ALA A 117 -2.27 -16.51 13.94
C ALA A 117 -3.27 -17.46 13.24
N ALA A 118 -2.95 -18.03 12.07
CA ALA A 118 -3.73 -19.18 11.57
C ALA A 118 -2.95 -20.07 10.57
N SER A 119 -1.82 -20.65 10.97
CA SER A 119 -1.26 -21.84 10.30
C SER A 119 -0.52 -22.72 11.31
N ALA A 120 -1.23 -23.09 12.37
CA ALA A 120 -0.86 -24.21 13.21
C ALA A 120 -2.13 -25.03 13.47
N HIS A 121 -2.76 -25.57 12.43
CA HIS A 121 -3.69 -26.70 12.55
C HIS A 121 -3.75 -27.44 11.21
N SER A 122 -3.10 -28.61 11.19
CA SER A 122 -3.51 -29.87 10.50
C SER A 122 -2.39 -30.51 9.69
N ALA A 123 -1.75 -31.54 10.27
CA ALA A 123 -1.58 -32.86 9.66
C ALA A 123 -0.71 -33.74 10.57
N GLY A 124 -1.29 -34.83 11.08
CA GLY A 124 -0.51 -35.83 11.81
C GLY A 124 -1.32 -36.86 12.59
N GLU A 125 -2.53 -37.23 12.13
CA GLU A 125 -3.14 -38.47 12.59
C GLU A 125 -2.44 -39.64 11.89
N SER A 126 -1.78 -40.50 12.67
CA SER A 126 -1.45 -41.88 12.30
C SER A 126 -1.14 -42.68 13.57
N LEU A 127 -2.19 -43.33 14.08
CA LEU A 127 -2.25 -44.67 14.68
C LEU A 127 -0.97 -45.26 15.30
N ASN A 128 -1.05 -45.63 16.58
CA ASN A 128 -0.60 -46.98 16.94
C ASN A 128 -1.47 -47.62 18.04
N VAL A 129 -2.11 -48.72 17.65
CA VAL A 129 -2.84 -49.67 18.50
C VAL A 129 -1.85 -50.54 19.26
N THR A 130 -2.02 -50.62 20.58
CA THR A 130 -1.70 -51.75 21.50
C THR A 130 -2.09 -51.23 22.88
N GLY A 131 -2.98 -51.80 23.69
CA GLY A 131 -3.47 -53.16 23.79
C GLY A 131 -3.69 -53.42 25.29
N SER A 132 -4.69 -54.24 25.58
CA SER A 132 -4.93 -54.93 26.86
C SER A 132 -5.75 -54.23 27.94
N LEU A 133 -7.00 -54.71 28.05
CA LEU A 133 -7.75 -54.78 29.30
C LEU A 133 -6.93 -55.53 30.37
N THR A 134 -7.08 -55.13 31.62
CA THR A 134 -7.04 -56.03 32.77
C THR A 134 -8.06 -55.52 33.80
N TYR A 135 -8.75 -56.49 34.41
CA TYR A 135 -9.99 -56.46 35.19
C TYR A 135 -10.18 -55.31 36.18
#